data_AF-A0A821JYZ7-F1
#
_entry.id   AF-A0A821JYZ7-F1
#
_cell.length_a   1.000
_cell.length_b   1.000
_cell.length_c   1.000
_cell.angle_alpha   90.00
_cell.angle_beta   90.00
_cell.angle_gamma   90.00
#
_symmetry.space_group_name_H-M   'P 1'
#
loop_
_entity.id
_entity.type
_entity.pdbx_description
1 polymer ?
#
loop_
_entity_poly.entity_id
_entity_poly.type
_entity_poly.pdbx_seq_one_letter_code
_entity_poly.pdbx_strand_id
1 'polypeptide(L)'
;EIDTLNEKYQAHASIEARWPVEFNKLSLYLSTDDQTHLTDGKPISLLNYAQSNWHPQLYIENTFGDLKEQIRYSLFWEKLELHHFPSDVQDLSISNASMFYDDRVVLIADPNRLNGVNREAFVDQQEWSLYEHVDTQQRFIKEFIFEDIDEDEENDENNQLNNTNDNENRKHSILTVTCHAADYFIFNING
;
A
#
# COMPACT_ATOMS: atom_id res chain seq x y z
N GLU A 1 14.30 4.02 -8.71
CA GLU A 1 15.39 3.04 -8.82
C GLU A 1 14.78 1.67 -8.93
N ILE A 2 14.99 0.99 -10.06
CA ILE A 2 14.60 -0.39 -10.29
C ILE A 2 15.89 -1.23 -10.27
N ASP A 3 15.94 -2.25 -9.40
CA ASP A 3 17.06 -3.17 -9.27
C ASP A 3 16.62 -4.56 -9.73
N THR A 4 16.96 -4.87 -10.98
CA THR A 4 16.59 -6.14 -11.63
C THR A 4 17.35 -7.34 -11.07
N LEU A 5 18.53 -7.13 -10.46
CA LEU A 5 19.33 -8.21 -9.87
C LEU A 5 18.69 -8.72 -8.57
N ASN A 6 18.13 -7.80 -7.78
CA ASN A 6 17.52 -8.12 -6.49
C ASN A 6 15.98 -8.16 -6.54
N GLU A 7 15.38 -8.05 -7.72
CA GLU A 7 13.92 -8.05 -7.93
C GLU A 7 13.22 -7.07 -6.98
N LYS A 8 13.68 -5.81 -6.95
CA LYS A 8 13.16 -4.77 -6.05
C LYS A 8 13.14 -3.40 -6.71
N TYR A 9 12.37 -2.48 -6.15
CA TYR A 9 12.41 -1.09 -6.57
C TYR A 9 12.19 -0.14 -5.39
N GLN A 10 12.66 1.09 -5.57
CA GLN A 10 12.47 2.18 -4.63
C GLN A 10 11.53 3.23 -5.21
N ALA A 11 10.52 3.61 -4.42
CA ALA A 11 9.55 4.61 -4.80
C ALA A 11 9.25 5.59 -3.65
N HIS A 12 8.81 6.79 -4.02
CA HIS A 12 8.21 7.74 -3.10
C HIS A 12 6.71 7.81 -3.39
N ALA A 13 5.90 7.50 -2.39
CA ALA A 13 4.44 7.54 -2.48
C ALA A 13 3.85 8.50 -1.44
N SER A 14 2.80 9.21 -1.84
CA SER A 14 1.93 9.96 -0.95
C SER A 14 0.58 9.25 -0.91
N ILE A 15 0.22 8.73 0.27
CA ILE A 15 -1.03 7.98 0.46
C ILE A 15 -2.02 8.89 1.18
N GLU A 16 -3.21 9.03 0.61
CA GLU A 16 -4.32 9.75 1.22
C GLU A 16 -5.46 8.77 1.50
N ALA A 17 -5.89 8.71 2.75
CA ALA A 17 -7.04 7.91 3.17
C ALA A 17 -8.09 8.80 3.83
N ARG A 18 -9.36 8.45 3.65
CA ARG A 18 -10.50 9.17 4.24
C ARG A 18 -11.41 8.18 4.92
N TRP A 19 -11.82 8.51 6.14
CA TRP A 19 -12.76 7.71 6.91
C TRP A 19 -13.73 8.63 7.66
N PRO A 20 -14.92 8.12 8.03
CA PRO A 20 -15.86 8.87 8.84
C PRO A 20 -15.25 9.25 10.20
N VAL A 21 -15.51 10.48 10.64
CA VAL A 21 -15.08 10.96 11.97
C VAL A 21 -16.28 11.54 12.70
N GLU A 22 -16.36 11.28 14.01
CA GLU A 22 -17.32 11.94 14.90
C GLU A 22 -16.95 13.41 15.07
N PHE A 23 -17.45 14.26 14.16
CA PHE A 23 -17.11 15.68 14.08
C PHE A 23 -17.23 16.42 15.42
N ASN A 24 -18.35 16.22 16.13
CA ASN A 24 -18.61 16.89 17.41
C ASN A 24 -17.59 16.50 18.48
N LYS A 25 -17.21 15.22 18.53
CA LYS A 25 -16.23 14.71 19.48
C LYS A 25 -14.85 15.23 19.15
N LEU A 26 -14.44 15.22 17.87
CA LEU A 26 -13.17 15.77 17.42
C LEU A 26 -13.06 17.27 17.77
N SER A 27 -14.08 18.06 17.46
CA SER A 27 -14.08 19.50 17.68
C SER A 27 -13.84 19.90 19.14
N LEU A 28 -14.27 19.08 20.11
CA LEU A 28 -14.08 19.34 21.55
C LEU A 28 -12.62 19.26 22.00
N TYR A 29 -11.78 18.50 21.28
CA TYR A 29 -10.36 18.33 21.60
C TYR A 29 -9.44 19.28 20.83
N LEU A 30 -9.98 20.08 19.93
CA LEU A 30 -9.24 21.03 19.11
C LEU A 30 -9.11 22.40 19.80
N SER A 31 -8.07 23.15 19.41
CA SER A 31 -7.93 24.56 19.80
C SER A 31 -9.05 25.40 19.17
N THR A 32 -9.35 26.58 19.72
CA THR A 32 -10.38 27.47 19.14
C THR A 32 -10.08 27.88 17.69
N ASP A 33 -8.79 28.01 17.36
CA ASP A 33 -8.34 28.30 15.99
C ASP A 33 -8.61 27.11 15.05
N ASP A 34 -8.21 25.91 15.46
CA ASP A 34 -8.45 24.68 14.69
C ASP A 34 -9.95 24.36 14.56
N GLN A 35 -10.76 24.65 15.58
CA GLN A 35 -12.21 24.54 15.49
C GLN A 35 -12.77 25.45 14.40
N THR A 36 -12.29 26.69 14.34
CA THR A 36 -12.71 27.66 13.31
C THR A 36 -12.25 27.21 11.93
N HIS A 37 -11.02 26.73 11.80
CA HIS A 37 -10.51 26.16 10.55
C HIS A 37 -11.32 24.95 10.09
N LEU A 38 -11.64 24.04 11.00
CA LEU A 38 -12.46 22.88 10.73
C LEU A 38 -13.87 23.28 10.24
N THR A 39 -14.50 24.27 10.88
CA THR A 39 -15.81 24.79 10.45
C THR A 39 -15.77 25.53 9.12
N ASP A 40 -14.64 26.16 8.80
CA ASP A 40 -14.39 26.84 7.52
C ASP A 40 -14.03 25.88 6.38
N GLY A 41 -13.90 24.57 6.67
CA GLY A 41 -13.43 23.57 5.70
C GLY A 41 -11.95 23.70 5.35
N LYS A 42 -11.15 24.35 6.20
CA LYS A 42 -9.70 24.48 6.05
C LYS A 42 -9.00 23.26 6.65
N PRO A 43 -7.84 22.85 6.10
CA PRO A 43 -7.08 21.75 6.65
C PRO A 43 -6.53 22.11 8.05
N ILE A 44 -6.60 21.14 8.95
CA ILE A 44 -6.05 21.22 10.31
C ILE A 44 -4.99 20.13 10.51
N SER A 45 -3.98 20.40 11.33
CA SER A 45 -2.95 19.42 11.66
C SER A 45 -3.38 18.56 12.84
N LEU A 46 -3.37 17.24 12.65
CA LEU A 46 -3.89 16.26 13.60
C LEU A 46 -2.78 15.31 14.08
N LEU A 47 -1.61 15.85 14.43
CA LEU A 47 -0.39 15.08 14.70
C LEU A 47 -0.55 13.99 15.79
N ASN A 48 -1.45 14.22 16.76
CA ASN A 48 -1.71 13.27 17.87
C ASN A 48 -3.08 12.59 17.79
N TYR A 49 -3.80 12.70 16.67
CA TYR A 49 -5.17 12.19 16.56
C TYR A 49 -5.26 10.69 16.85
N ALA A 50 -4.31 9.90 16.33
CA ALA A 50 -4.25 8.46 16.53
C ALA A 50 -4.10 8.02 18.00
N GLN A 51 -3.62 8.89 18.90
CA GLN A 51 -3.43 8.54 20.31
C GLN A 51 -4.75 8.40 21.09
N SER A 52 -5.80 9.10 20.66
CA SER A 52 -7.07 9.19 21.39
C SER A 52 -8.31 8.95 20.53
N ASN A 53 -8.15 8.81 19.21
CA ASN A 53 -9.24 8.62 18.28
C ASN A 53 -9.01 7.37 17.44
N TRP A 54 -10.11 6.75 17.05
CA TRP A 54 -10.07 5.62 16.14
C TRP A 54 -9.52 6.05 14.78
N HIS A 55 -8.65 5.23 14.21
CA HIS A 55 -8.11 5.38 12.86
C HIS A 55 -7.92 3.98 12.27
N PRO A 56 -7.89 3.82 10.93
CA PRO A 56 -7.92 2.50 10.29
C PRO A 56 -6.60 1.72 10.33
N GLN A 57 -5.57 2.18 11.05
CA GLN A 57 -4.26 1.51 11.18
C GLN A 57 -3.73 0.94 9.85
N LEU A 58 -3.52 1.83 8.87
CA LEU A 58 -3.06 1.43 7.54
C LEU A 58 -1.57 1.12 7.53
N TYR A 59 -1.18 0.13 6.72
CA TYR A 59 0.20 -0.23 6.45
C TYR A 59 0.40 -0.60 4.98
N ILE A 60 1.63 -0.57 4.49
CA ILE A 60 1.97 -1.16 3.19
C ILE A 60 2.46 -2.57 3.41
N GLU A 61 1.87 -3.51 2.67
CA GLU A 61 2.18 -4.93 2.74
C GLU A 61 3.51 -5.29 2.08
N ASN A 62 3.81 -4.69 0.93
CA ASN A 62 4.98 -5.02 0.11
C ASN A 62 6.19 -4.10 0.34
N THR A 63 6.30 -3.48 1.52
CA THR A 63 7.52 -2.78 1.94
C THR A 63 8.50 -3.75 2.60
N PHE A 64 9.78 -3.62 2.26
CA PHE A 64 10.85 -4.42 2.86
C PHE A 64 11.53 -3.65 3.99
N GLY A 65 11.56 -4.24 5.20
CA GLY A 65 12.34 -3.72 6.34
C GLY A 65 11.81 -2.47 7.04
N ASP A 66 10.76 -1.82 6.50
CA ASP A 66 10.12 -0.65 7.12
C ASP A 66 9.06 -1.05 8.15
N LEU A 67 9.00 -0.31 9.26
CA LEU A 67 7.92 -0.44 10.24
C LEU A 67 6.58 -0.03 9.60
N LYS A 68 5.57 -0.89 9.75
CA LYS A 68 4.22 -0.80 9.15
C LYS A 68 3.41 0.49 9.38
N GLU A 69 3.94 1.53 10.04
CA GLU A 69 3.17 2.72 10.45
C GLU A 69 3.71 4.08 9.97
N GLN A 70 4.85 4.15 9.25
CA GLN A 70 5.42 5.43 8.80
C GLN A 70 5.83 5.39 7.33
N ILE A 71 5.01 5.98 6.45
CA ILE A 71 5.28 5.96 5.01
C ILE A 71 5.48 7.38 4.49
N ARG A 72 6.73 7.67 4.10
CA ARG A 72 7.09 8.80 3.24
C ARG A 72 8.15 8.38 2.21
N TYR A 73 9.05 7.47 2.58
CA TYR A 73 10.07 6.89 1.72
C TYR A 73 10.21 5.43 2.09
N SER A 74 9.99 4.53 1.14
CA SER A 74 10.05 3.10 1.41
C SER A 74 10.66 2.31 0.25
N LEU A 75 11.25 1.17 0.60
CA LEU A 75 11.73 0.17 -0.34
C LEU A 75 10.62 -0.86 -0.55
N PHE A 76 10.33 -1.16 -1.81
CA PHE A 76 9.27 -2.09 -2.19
C PHE A 76 9.88 -3.32 -2.84
N TRP A 77 9.23 -4.46 -2.58
CA TRP A 77 9.65 -5.73 -3.12
C TRP A 77 8.54 -6.36 -3.95
N GLU A 78 8.87 -6.69 -5.20
CA GLU A 78 8.01 -7.47 -6.10
C GLU A 78 8.88 -8.28 -7.04
N LYS A 79 8.46 -9.52 -7.29
CA LYS A 79 9.14 -10.39 -8.25
C LYS A 79 8.98 -9.83 -9.66
N LEU A 80 10.10 -9.59 -10.33
CA LEU A 80 10.12 -9.12 -11.72
C LEU A 80 9.97 -10.30 -12.69
N GLU A 81 9.15 -10.13 -13.73
CA GLU A 81 8.96 -11.14 -14.77
C GLU A 81 9.99 -10.94 -15.89
N LEU A 82 11.10 -11.71 -15.87
CA LEU A 82 12.23 -11.54 -16.80
C LEU A 82 12.26 -12.55 -17.96
N HIS A 83 11.11 -13.12 -18.32
CA HIS A 83 11.03 -14.21 -19.29
C HIS A 83 11.37 -13.79 -20.73
N HIS A 84 11.10 -12.54 -21.10
CA HIS A 84 11.38 -11.99 -22.42
C HIS A 84 12.41 -10.85 -22.33
N PHE A 85 13.34 -10.96 -21.39
CA PHE A 85 14.30 -9.90 -21.14
C PHE A 85 15.09 -9.66 -22.44
N PRO A 86 15.12 -8.43 -22.95
CA PRO A 86 14.83 -7.20 -22.22
C PRO A 86 13.60 -6.43 -22.72
N SER A 87 12.63 -7.10 -23.33
CA SER A 87 11.39 -6.48 -23.82
C SER A 87 10.21 -6.65 -22.85
N ASP A 88 10.49 -7.03 -21.59
CA ASP A 88 9.46 -7.23 -20.58
C ASP A 88 8.86 -5.90 -20.11
N VAL A 89 7.59 -5.97 -19.70
CA VAL A 89 6.92 -4.91 -18.95
C VAL A 89 6.86 -5.36 -17.49
N GLN A 90 7.35 -4.52 -16.60
CA GLN A 90 7.34 -4.77 -15.16
C GLN A 90 6.19 -4.03 -14.50
N ASP A 91 5.49 -4.74 -13.62
CA ASP A 91 4.50 -4.18 -12.73
C ASP A 91 5.21 -3.68 -11.46
N LEU A 92 4.92 -2.44 -11.07
CA LEU A 92 5.43 -1.82 -9.85
C LEU A 92 4.23 -1.38 -9.02
N SER A 93 3.95 -2.07 -7.92
CA SER A 93 2.72 -1.91 -7.15
C SER A 93 2.90 -1.43 -5.71
N ILE A 94 1.90 -0.77 -5.16
CA ILE A 94 1.87 -0.42 -3.74
C ILE A 94 0.62 -1.01 -3.14
N SER A 95 0.80 -1.98 -2.24
CA SER A 95 -0.30 -2.72 -1.62
C SER A 95 -0.60 -2.17 -0.22
N ASN A 96 -1.68 -1.42 -0.10
CA ASN A 96 -2.13 -0.82 1.15
C ASN A 96 -3.11 -1.76 1.85
N ALA A 97 -2.93 -1.97 3.15
CA ALA A 97 -3.76 -2.83 3.97
C ALA A 97 -4.11 -2.14 5.31
N SER A 98 -5.02 -2.73 6.08
CA SER A 98 -5.36 -2.33 7.45
C SER A 98 -5.02 -3.44 8.43
N MET A 99 -4.59 -3.08 9.64
CA MET A 99 -4.44 -4.03 10.75
C MET A 99 -5.78 -4.65 11.18
N PHE A 100 -6.90 -4.07 10.77
CA PHE A 100 -8.23 -4.62 10.98
C PHE A 100 -8.66 -5.50 9.80
N TYR A 101 -9.50 -6.50 10.08
CA TYR A 101 -10.12 -7.32 9.04
C TYR A 101 -11.31 -6.59 8.38
N ASP A 102 -11.86 -7.23 7.35
CA ASP A 102 -12.92 -6.78 6.46
C ASP A 102 -14.27 -6.53 7.16
N ASP A 103 -14.49 -7.13 8.32
CA ASP A 103 -15.65 -6.83 9.18
C ASP A 103 -15.58 -5.43 9.81
N ARG A 104 -14.38 -4.86 9.91
CA ARG A 104 -14.09 -3.59 10.59
C ARG A 104 -13.63 -2.51 9.63
N VAL A 105 -12.76 -2.85 8.68
CA VAL A 105 -12.20 -1.93 7.69
C VAL A 105 -12.15 -2.58 6.33
N VAL A 106 -12.79 -1.93 5.36
CA VAL A 106 -12.68 -2.27 3.94
C VAL A 106 -12.07 -1.08 3.22
N LEU A 107 -10.99 -1.33 2.47
CA LEU A 107 -10.32 -0.32 1.67
C LEU A 107 -10.94 -0.28 0.28
N ILE A 108 -11.36 0.91 -0.15
CA ILE A 108 -11.93 1.15 -1.47
C ILE A 108 -11.16 2.27 -2.16
N ALA A 109 -10.98 2.16 -3.48
CA ALA A 109 -10.44 3.25 -4.28
C ALA A 109 -11.40 4.44 -4.29
N ASP A 110 -10.87 5.66 -4.30
CA ASP A 110 -11.70 6.86 -4.46
C ASP A 110 -12.17 6.98 -5.93
N PRO A 111 -13.47 6.86 -6.22
CA PRO A 111 -13.94 6.97 -7.61
C PRO A 111 -13.79 8.39 -8.19
N ASN A 112 -13.59 9.40 -7.33
CA ASN A 112 -13.50 10.81 -7.75
C ASN A 112 -12.06 11.32 -7.84
N ARG A 113 -11.06 10.56 -7.38
CA ARG A 113 -9.65 10.94 -7.42
C ARG A 113 -8.85 9.79 -8.00
N LEU A 114 -8.33 10.02 -9.21
CA LEU A 114 -7.50 9.04 -9.88
C LEU A 114 -6.14 8.94 -9.19
N ASN A 115 -5.64 7.72 -9.07
CA ASN A 115 -4.24 7.47 -8.78
C ASN A 115 -3.38 8.02 -9.94
N GLY A 116 -2.20 8.52 -9.62
CA GLY A 116 -1.32 9.10 -10.62
C GLY A 116 0.14 8.85 -10.28
N VAL A 117 0.95 8.82 -11.32
CA VAL A 117 2.40 8.61 -11.20
C VAL A 117 3.13 9.83 -11.74
N ASN A 118 4.08 10.35 -10.98
CA ASN A 118 4.90 11.47 -11.42
C ASN A 118 6.09 10.98 -12.25
N ARG A 119 5.92 10.97 -13.57
CA ARG A 119 6.96 10.53 -14.49
C ARG A 119 8.19 11.44 -14.43
N GLU A 120 8.03 12.76 -14.26
CA GLU A 120 9.15 13.71 -14.26
C GLU A 120 10.15 13.49 -13.11
N ALA A 121 9.68 12.93 -12.01
CA ALA A 121 10.52 12.61 -10.85
C ALA A 121 11.20 11.23 -10.94
N PHE A 122 10.95 10.46 -12.00
CA PHE A 122 11.51 9.12 -12.17
C PHE A 122 12.97 9.19 -12.64
N VAL A 123 13.87 8.60 -11.86
CA VAL A 123 15.33 8.72 -12.05
C VAL A 123 15.84 7.80 -13.17
N ASP A 124 15.18 6.66 -13.41
CA ASP A 124 15.66 5.63 -14.34
C ASP A 124 15.06 5.75 -15.74
N GLN A 125 14.58 6.95 -16.12
CA GLN A 125 13.95 7.21 -17.43
C GLN A 125 14.85 6.90 -18.65
N GLN A 126 16.17 6.83 -18.44
CA GLN A 126 17.13 6.49 -19.50
C GLN A 126 17.05 5.02 -19.91
N GLU A 127 16.60 4.16 -19.00
CA GLU A 127 16.48 2.71 -19.19
C GLU A 127 15.02 2.27 -19.19
N TRP A 128 14.12 2.98 -18.50
CA TRP A 128 12.73 2.59 -18.32
C TRP A 128 11.75 3.66 -18.80
N SER A 129 10.72 3.23 -19.51
CA SER A 129 9.55 4.05 -19.83
C SER A 129 8.41 3.72 -18.87
N LEU A 130 8.13 4.65 -17.96
CA LEU A 130 7.00 4.56 -17.05
C LEU A 130 5.70 4.96 -17.75
N TYR A 131 4.68 4.11 -17.67
CA TYR A 131 3.36 4.33 -18.24
C TYR A 131 2.60 5.34 -17.36
N GLU A 132 1.73 6.15 -17.97
CA GLU A 132 0.90 7.12 -17.25
C GLU A 132 -0.30 6.45 -16.57
N HIS A 133 -0.80 5.37 -17.18
CA HIS A 133 -1.90 4.59 -16.63
C HIS A 133 -1.48 3.89 -15.34
N VAL A 134 -2.36 3.94 -14.34
CA VAL A 134 -2.19 3.26 -13.07
C VAL A 134 -3.42 2.41 -12.82
N ASP A 135 -3.20 1.13 -12.59
CA ASP A 135 -4.24 0.16 -12.26
C ASP A 135 -4.52 0.14 -10.77
N THR A 136 -5.74 -0.24 -10.39
CA THR A 136 -6.13 -0.34 -8.99
C THR A 136 -6.95 -1.60 -8.79
N GLN A 137 -6.49 -2.45 -7.86
CA GLN A 137 -7.11 -3.72 -7.54
C GLN A 137 -7.42 -3.80 -6.05
N GLN A 138 -8.64 -4.21 -5.73
CA GLN A 138 -9.02 -4.57 -4.36
C GLN A 138 -8.97 -6.09 -4.21
N ARG A 139 -8.29 -6.58 -3.17
CA ARG A 139 -8.21 -8.01 -2.83
C ARG A 139 -8.46 -8.23 -1.34
N PHE A 140 -8.74 -9.48 -0.96
CA PHE A 140 -8.98 -9.89 0.42
C PHE A 140 -8.10 -11.08 0.76
N ILE A 141 -7.22 -10.93 1.75
CA ILE A 141 -6.23 -11.93 2.14
C ILE A 141 -6.54 -12.47 3.55
N LYS A 142 -6.52 -13.80 3.73
CA LYS A 142 -6.63 -14.42 5.05
C LYS A 142 -5.30 -14.33 5.79
N GLU A 143 -5.35 -14.24 7.12
CA GLU A 143 -4.16 -14.06 7.97
C GLU A 143 -3.12 -15.19 7.86
N PHE A 144 -3.53 -16.41 7.49
CA PHE A 144 -2.65 -17.57 7.32
C PHE A 144 -1.49 -17.41 6.32
N ILE A 145 -1.44 -16.30 5.57
CA ILE A 145 -0.35 -16.00 4.62
C ILE A 145 0.77 -15.18 5.28
N PHE A 146 0.58 -14.68 6.51
CA PHE A 146 1.58 -13.92 7.27
C PHE A 146 2.36 -14.76 8.30
N GLU A 147 2.10 -16.07 8.41
CA GLU A 147 3.03 -16.97 9.10
C GLU A 147 4.25 -17.12 8.20
N ASP A 148 5.37 -16.62 8.69
CA ASP A 148 6.65 -16.57 8.00
C ASP A 148 6.94 -17.91 7.30
N ILE A 149 7.40 -17.82 6.06
CA ILE A 149 8.09 -18.92 5.36
C ILE A 149 9.45 -19.10 6.05
N ASP A 150 9.42 -19.48 7.32
CA ASP A 150 10.51 -20.15 7.98
C ASP A 150 10.25 -21.63 7.76
N GLU A 151 10.86 -22.16 6.69
CA GLU A 151 11.04 -23.59 6.52
C GLU A 151 11.76 -24.14 7.75
N ASP A 152 11.03 -24.83 8.63
CA ASP A 152 11.52 -26.00 9.35
C ASP A 152 10.32 -26.85 9.85
N GLU A 153 10.41 -28.14 9.58
CA GLU A 153 9.36 -29.16 9.71
C GLU A 153 8.97 -29.53 11.17
N GLU A 154 7.83 -30.24 11.23
CA GLU A 154 7.40 -31.23 12.23
C GLU A 154 6.41 -30.81 13.36
N ASN A 155 5.20 -31.37 13.19
CA ASN A 155 4.32 -31.97 14.20
C ASN A 155 3.86 -31.12 15.39
N ASP A 156 2.55 -30.84 15.43
CA ASP A 156 1.70 -31.37 16.51
C ASP A 156 0.21 -31.20 16.18
N GLU A 157 -0.41 -32.29 15.74
CA GLU A 157 -1.87 -32.45 15.84
C GLU A 157 -2.25 -32.51 17.32
N ASN A 158 -3.01 -31.51 17.78
CA ASN A 158 -3.97 -31.51 18.90
C ASN A 158 -3.78 -30.34 19.87
N ASN A 159 -4.41 -29.19 19.59
CA ASN A 159 -5.22 -28.46 20.58
C ASN A 159 -5.82 -27.18 19.98
N GLN A 160 -7.13 -27.19 19.74
CA GLN A 160 -8.11 -26.17 20.18
C GLN A 160 -9.39 -26.25 19.33
N LEU A 161 -10.21 -27.25 19.64
CA LEU A 161 -11.64 -27.17 19.37
C LEU A 161 -12.22 -26.18 20.40
N ASN A 162 -13.05 -25.24 19.93
CA ASN A 162 -13.94 -24.34 20.68
C ASN A 162 -13.58 -22.84 20.65
N ASN A 163 -13.32 -22.28 19.45
CA ASN A 163 -13.72 -20.89 19.07
C ASN A 163 -13.47 -20.55 17.57
N THR A 164 -13.42 -21.54 16.68
CA THR A 164 -12.67 -21.44 15.41
C THR A 164 -13.49 -21.07 14.15
N ASN A 165 -14.82 -21.19 14.12
CA ASN A 165 -15.56 -21.04 12.86
C ASN A 165 -15.66 -19.60 12.32
N ASP A 166 -15.65 -18.57 13.19
CA ASP A 166 -15.80 -17.18 12.75
C ASP A 166 -14.44 -16.53 12.39
N ASN A 167 -13.36 -16.92 13.07
CA ASN A 167 -12.02 -16.38 12.79
C ASN A 167 -11.39 -16.96 11.52
N GLU A 168 -11.72 -18.21 11.13
CA GLU A 168 -11.19 -18.84 9.91
C GLU A 168 -11.57 -18.14 8.60
N ASN A 169 -12.57 -17.26 8.62
CA ASN A 169 -13.08 -16.57 7.42
C ASN A 169 -12.74 -15.08 7.34
N ARG A 170 -12.13 -14.49 8.36
CA ARG A 170 -11.79 -13.07 8.37
C ARG A 170 -10.66 -12.80 7.38
N LYS A 171 -10.74 -11.68 6.67
CA LYS A 171 -9.76 -11.29 5.66
C LYS A 171 -9.35 -9.86 5.86
N HIS A 172 -8.10 -9.54 5.58
CA HIS A 172 -7.68 -8.15 5.44
C HIS A 172 -8.06 -7.65 4.05
N SER A 173 -8.70 -6.48 4.00
CA SER A 173 -8.90 -5.77 2.74
C SER A 173 -7.58 -5.12 2.33
N ILE A 174 -7.17 -5.33 1.09
CA ILE A 174 -5.95 -4.78 0.51
C ILE A 174 -6.30 -4.04 -0.76
N LEU A 175 -5.76 -2.83 -0.91
CA LEU A 175 -5.88 -2.00 -2.09
C LEU A 175 -4.50 -1.83 -2.72
N THR A 176 -4.30 -2.49 -3.86
CA THR A 176 -3.07 -2.47 -4.63
C THR A 176 -3.19 -1.47 -5.77
N VAL A 177 -2.20 -0.60 -5.89
CA VAL A 177 -2.09 0.39 -6.97
C VAL A 177 -0.85 0.07 -7.78
N THR A 178 -1.01 -0.23 -9.06
CA THR A 178 0.09 -0.72 -9.93
C THR A 178 0.34 0.25 -11.06
N CYS A 179 1.61 0.60 -11.28
CA CYS A 179 2.05 1.25 -12.50
C CYS A 179 2.97 0.30 -13.29
N HIS A 180 3.10 0.57 -14.59
CA HIS A 180 3.86 -0.30 -15.48
C HIS A 180 5.11 0.42 -15.99
N ALA A 181 6.23 -0.31 -16.08
CA ALA A 181 7.48 0.18 -16.63
C ALA A 181 7.99 -0.78 -17.71
N ALA A 182 8.29 -0.28 -18.90
CA ALA A 182 8.91 -1.07 -19.96
C ALA A 182 10.36 -0.63 -20.16
N ASP A 183 11.24 -1.58 -20.43
CA ASP A 183 12.64 -1.29 -20.73
C ASP A 183 12.79 -0.68 -22.14
N TYR A 184 13.67 0.31 -22.27
CA TYR A 184 13.91 1.10 -23.47
C TYR A 184 14.95 0.42 -24.36
N PHE A 185 14.54 -0.59 -25.14
CA PHE A 185 15.43 -1.19 -26.13
C PHE A 185 15.46 -0.41 -27.45
N ILE A 186 16.51 0.40 -27.64
CA ILE A 186 16.84 1.02 -28.93
C ILE A 186 17.43 -0.05 -29.85
N PHE A 187 16.69 -0.48 -30.88
CA PHE A 187 17.30 -1.08 -32.07
C PHE A 187 18.11 0.00 -32.79
N ASN A 188 19.43 0.00 -32.62
CA ASN A 188 20.31 0.66 -33.58
C ASN A 188 20.30 -0.17 -34.87
N ILE A 189 19.34 0.12 -35.75
CA ILE A 189 19.40 -0.31 -37.14
C ILE A 189 20.43 0.61 -37.83
N ASN A 190 21.71 0.35 -37.60
CA ASN A 190 22.75 0.91 -38.46
C ASN A 190 22.58 0.24 -39.83
N GLY A 191 21.97 0.98 -40.74
CA GLY A 191 21.92 0.66 -42.17
C GLY A 191 23.23 0.94 -42.87
#